data_AF-A0A918XCM8-F1
#
_entry.id   AF-A0A918XCM8-F1
#
_cell.length_a   1.000
_cell.length_b   1.000
_cell.length_c   1.000
_cell.angle_alpha   90.00
_cell.angle_beta   90.00
_cell.angle_gamma   90.00
#
_symmetry.space_group_name_H-M   'P 1'
#
loop_
_entity.id
_entity.type
_entity.pdbx_description
1 polymer ?
#
loop_
_entity_poly.entity_id
_entity_poly.type
_entity_poly.pdbx_seq_one_letter_code
_entity_poly.pdbx_strand_id
1 'polypeptide(L)'
;MSSYSPSEEFSNCQPPHDKISIIEVPTGAPASAEVVNEPVLFPDGGHEETIGCHDITAYPEKGIAVGACIGDGIIMDITDPDNPEEIGSFDRGPWDPDQLSMAGSWSAYYYNGHVYSSDIQHGLDVLRLTDERTLGPGH
;
A
#
# COMPACT_ATOMS: atom_id res chain seq x y z
N MET A 1 -12.16 20.91 -0.67
CA MET A 1 -12.35 19.58 -1.27
C MET A 1 -12.62 18.64 -0.11
N SER A 2 -13.79 18.00 -0.11
CA SER A 2 -14.06 16.90 0.82
C SER A 2 -13.68 15.61 0.10
N SER A 3 -12.84 14.77 0.69
CA SER A 3 -12.66 13.41 0.22
C SER A 3 -13.89 12.60 0.63
N TYR A 4 -14.47 11.87 -0.32
CA TYR A 4 -15.53 10.88 -0.07
C TYR A 4 -14.94 9.50 -0.32
N SER A 5 -15.36 8.50 0.44
CA SER A 5 -14.96 7.11 0.19
C SER A 5 -15.42 6.67 -1.21
N PRO A 6 -14.71 5.71 -1.85
CA PRO A 6 -15.16 5.12 -3.10
C PRO A 6 -16.60 4.61 -3.01
N SER A 7 -17.41 4.88 -4.03
CA SER A 7 -18.82 4.52 -4.09
C SER A 7 -19.25 4.28 -5.53
N GLU A 8 -20.06 3.25 -5.75
CA GLU A 8 -20.69 2.97 -7.04
C GLU A 8 -21.56 4.14 -7.54
N GLU A 9 -21.95 5.05 -6.65
CA GLU A 9 -22.73 6.24 -6.99
C GLU A 9 -21.91 7.34 -7.69
N PHE A 10 -20.58 7.29 -7.63
CA PHE A 10 -19.69 8.33 -8.19
C PHE A 10 -18.91 7.84 -9.40
N SER A 11 -19.20 8.37 -10.59
CA SER A 11 -18.57 7.94 -11.85
C SER A 11 -17.03 8.03 -11.87
N ASN A 12 -16.42 8.82 -10.98
CA ASN A 12 -14.99 9.07 -10.91
C ASN A 12 -14.30 8.47 -9.66
N CYS A 13 -15.00 7.72 -8.81
CA CYS A 13 -14.45 7.14 -7.58
C CYS A 13 -15.17 5.82 -7.27
N GLN A 14 -15.05 4.85 -8.18
CA GLN A 14 -15.71 3.54 -8.10
C GLN A 14 -14.84 2.54 -7.30
N PRO A 15 -15.44 1.63 -6.52
CA PRO A 15 -14.74 0.47 -5.97
C PRO A 15 -14.38 -0.58 -7.05
N PRO A 16 -13.39 -1.47 -6.81
CA PRO A 16 -12.41 -1.39 -5.73
C PRO A 16 -11.37 -0.31 -6.03
N HIS A 17 -10.78 0.26 -4.98
CA HIS A 17 -9.70 1.23 -5.12
C HIS A 17 -8.37 0.50 -4.85
N ASP A 18 -8.11 -0.50 -5.69
CA ASP A 18 -7.05 -1.50 -5.60
C ASP A 18 -5.78 -1.12 -6.36
N LYS A 19 -5.75 0.06 -6.99
CA LYS A 19 -4.64 0.55 -7.80
C LYS A 19 -4.01 1.79 -7.21
N ILE A 20 -2.76 2.05 -7.60
CA ILE A 20 -2.12 3.36 -7.42
C ILE A 20 -1.97 4.03 -8.76
N SER A 21 -2.17 5.34 -8.81
CA SER A 21 -1.84 6.13 -9.99
C SER A 21 -0.40 6.64 -9.89
N ILE A 22 0.44 6.32 -10.86
CA ILE A 22 1.73 6.95 -11.05
C ILE A 22 1.53 8.19 -11.91
N ILE A 23 1.93 9.36 -11.39
CA ILE A 23 1.69 10.64 -12.04
C ILE A 23 3.04 11.31 -12.28
N GLU A 24 3.37 11.58 -13.54
CA GLU A 24 4.49 12.44 -13.87
C GLU A 24 4.06 13.90 -13.68
N VAL A 25 4.80 14.65 -12.87
CA VAL A 25 4.51 16.07 -12.57
C VAL A 25 5.69 16.94 -13.01
N PRO A 26 5.64 17.54 -14.22
CA PRO A 26 6.69 18.46 -14.67
C PRO A 26 6.71 19.73 -13.83
N THR A 27 7.74 19.93 -12.99
CA THR A 27 7.77 21.06 -12.04
C THR A 27 7.80 22.45 -12.70
N GLY A 28 8.28 22.53 -13.95
CA GLY A 28 8.26 23.75 -14.76
C GLY A 28 6.93 24.03 -15.47
N ALA A 29 6.04 23.04 -15.53
CA ALA A 29 4.73 23.13 -16.17
C ALA A 29 3.71 22.20 -15.48
N PRO A 30 3.38 22.43 -14.20
CA PRO A 30 2.59 21.47 -13.41
C PRO A 30 1.17 21.20 -13.97
N ALA A 31 0.66 22.09 -14.83
CA ALA A 31 -0.61 21.88 -15.52
C ALA A 31 -0.56 20.77 -16.60
N SER A 32 0.63 20.29 -16.98
CA SER A 32 0.81 19.17 -17.90
C SER A 32 1.06 17.84 -17.18
N ALA A 33 0.72 17.74 -15.89
CA ALA A 33 0.79 16.48 -15.17
C ALA A 33 -0.15 15.46 -15.78
N GLU A 34 0.29 14.20 -15.87
CA GLU A 34 -0.49 13.11 -16.44
C GLU A 34 -0.26 11.80 -15.69
N VAL A 35 -1.29 10.95 -15.69
CA VAL A 35 -1.18 9.58 -15.18
C VAL A 35 -0.41 8.78 -16.22
N VAL A 36 0.78 8.29 -15.82
CA VAL A 36 1.65 7.49 -16.70
C VAL A 36 1.46 5.99 -16.50
N ASN A 37 0.96 5.56 -15.33
CA ASN A 37 0.60 4.18 -15.06
C ASN A 37 -0.45 4.05 -13.94
N GLU A 38 -1.15 2.91 -13.91
CA GLU A 38 -2.12 2.57 -12.86
C GLU A 38 -2.02 1.08 -12.44
N PRO A 39 -0.89 0.65 -11.85
CA PRO A 39 -0.73 -0.74 -11.43
C PRO A 39 -1.74 -1.12 -10.34
N VAL A 40 -2.28 -2.33 -10.49
CA VAL A 40 -3.15 -2.97 -9.49
C VAL A 40 -2.25 -3.51 -8.38
N LEU A 41 -2.46 -3.04 -7.15
CA LEU A 41 -1.71 -3.44 -5.97
C LEU A 41 -2.18 -4.77 -5.38
N PHE A 42 -3.43 -5.16 -5.66
CA PHE A 42 -4.03 -6.40 -5.16
C PHE A 42 -4.59 -7.24 -6.32
N PRO A 43 -3.73 -7.84 -7.17
CA PRO A 43 -4.16 -8.57 -8.36
C PRO A 43 -5.06 -9.77 -8.04
N ASP A 44 -4.91 -10.35 -6.85
CA ASP A 44 -5.72 -11.49 -6.38
C ASP A 44 -6.96 -11.07 -5.57
N GLY A 45 -7.21 -9.76 -5.45
CA GLY A 45 -8.25 -9.17 -4.61
C GLY A 45 -7.77 -9.03 -3.16
N GLY A 46 -7.65 -7.78 -2.69
CA GLY A 46 -7.35 -7.47 -1.29
C GLY A 46 -8.51 -7.85 -0.37
N HIS A 47 -8.36 -7.64 0.94
CA HIS A 47 -9.41 -7.87 1.91
C HIS A 47 -10.69 -7.10 1.53
N GLU A 48 -11.89 -7.61 1.86
CA GLU A 48 -13.17 -6.99 1.46
C GLU A 48 -13.33 -5.53 1.95
N GLU A 49 -12.54 -5.13 2.95
CA GLU A 49 -12.47 -3.77 3.49
C GLU A 49 -11.35 -2.89 2.87
N THR A 50 -10.46 -3.48 2.09
CA THR A 50 -9.33 -2.79 1.45
C THR A 50 -9.84 -1.94 0.29
N ILE A 51 -10.05 -0.67 0.61
CA ILE A 51 -10.41 0.40 -0.34
C ILE A 51 -9.20 1.24 -0.74
N GLY A 52 -8.01 0.64 -0.69
CA GLY A 52 -6.73 1.26 -1.03
C GLY A 52 -5.84 1.58 0.16
N CYS A 53 -4.64 2.04 -0.16
CA CYS A 53 -3.61 2.33 0.83
C CYS A 53 -3.83 3.67 1.53
N HIS A 54 -3.98 3.64 2.85
CA HIS A 54 -4.02 4.82 3.71
C HIS A 54 -2.66 5.53 3.73
N ASP A 55 -1.57 4.77 3.81
CA ASP A 55 -0.22 5.27 3.58
C ASP A 55 0.69 4.27 2.86
N ILE A 56 1.72 4.82 2.21
CA ILE A 56 2.82 4.08 1.59
C ILE A 56 4.12 4.78 1.97
N THR A 57 5.04 4.03 2.56
CA THR A 57 6.39 4.50 2.85
C THR A 57 7.38 3.90 1.83
N ALA A 58 7.96 4.76 0.99
CA ALA A 58 8.96 4.37 0.00
C ALA A 58 10.39 4.46 0.56
N TYR A 59 11.22 3.51 0.17
CA TYR A 59 12.65 3.44 0.47
C TYR A 59 13.44 3.28 -0.84
N PRO A 60 13.59 4.37 -1.64
CA PRO A 60 14.14 4.28 -3.00
C PRO A 60 15.56 3.72 -3.05
N GLU A 61 16.40 4.00 -2.04
CA GLU A 61 17.76 3.45 -1.94
C GLU A 61 17.80 1.92 -1.85
N LYS A 62 16.67 1.30 -1.51
CA LYS A 62 16.49 -0.15 -1.42
C LYS A 62 15.60 -0.71 -2.52
N GLY A 63 14.96 0.14 -3.33
CA GLY A 63 14.00 -0.30 -4.33
C GLY A 63 12.76 -0.96 -3.74
N ILE A 64 12.38 -0.60 -2.50
CA ILE A 64 11.17 -1.16 -1.87
C ILE A 64 10.25 -0.07 -1.33
N ALA A 65 8.96 -0.36 -1.30
CA ALA A 65 7.96 0.41 -0.56
C ALA A 65 7.09 -0.53 0.28
N VAL A 66 6.54 -0.01 1.36
CA VAL A 66 5.58 -0.75 2.21
C VAL A 66 4.35 0.10 2.41
N GLY A 67 3.18 -0.52 2.35
CA GLY A 67 1.90 0.18 2.46
C GLY A 67 1.01 -0.39 3.55
N ALA A 68 0.19 0.48 4.13
CA ALA A 68 -0.90 0.12 5.01
C ALA A 68 -2.23 0.43 4.29
N CYS A 69 -3.01 -0.60 4.01
CA CYS A 69 -4.12 -0.54 3.06
C CYS A 69 -5.46 -0.96 3.62
N ILE A 70 -5.70 -0.61 4.89
CA ILE A 70 -6.98 -0.77 5.58
C ILE A 70 -7.38 -2.25 5.59
N GLY A 71 -6.98 -2.96 6.64
CA GLY A 71 -6.93 -4.42 6.66
C GLY A 71 -5.52 -4.88 6.33
N ASP A 72 -5.19 -4.91 5.05
CA ASP A 72 -3.92 -5.47 4.55
C ASP A 72 -2.73 -4.52 4.67
N GLY A 73 -1.55 -5.09 4.89
CA GLY A 73 -0.28 -4.45 4.59
C GLY A 73 0.37 -5.06 3.35
N ILE A 74 1.07 -4.23 2.58
CA ILE A 74 1.72 -4.65 1.32
C ILE A 74 3.20 -4.29 1.31
N ILE A 75 3.97 -5.05 0.53
CA ILE A 75 5.38 -4.84 0.24
C ILE A 75 5.51 -4.80 -1.28
N MET A 76 6.12 -3.74 -1.79
CA MET A 76 6.28 -3.49 -3.22
C MET A 76 7.76 -3.42 -3.58
N ASP A 77 8.12 -3.98 -4.73
CA ASP A 77 9.32 -3.62 -5.47
C ASP A 77 9.05 -2.31 -6.22
N ILE A 78 9.92 -1.32 -6.04
CA ILE A 78 9.86 -0.01 -6.69
C ILE A 78 11.18 0.33 -7.41
N THR A 79 11.95 -0.69 -7.81
CA THR A 79 13.18 -0.51 -8.60
C THR A 79 12.90 0.18 -9.94
N ASP A 80 11.73 -0.07 -10.51
CA ASP A 80 11.11 0.77 -11.53
C ASP A 80 9.93 1.54 -10.90
N PRO A 81 10.09 2.83 -10.57
CA PRO A 81 9.05 3.60 -9.88
C PRO A 81 7.81 3.85 -10.75
N ASP A 82 7.93 3.68 -12.08
CA ASP A 82 6.79 3.79 -12.99
C ASP A 82 5.98 2.50 -13.04
N ASN A 83 6.56 1.37 -12.61
CA ASN A 83 5.97 0.04 -12.64
C ASN A 83 6.20 -0.71 -11.31
N PRO A 84 5.67 -0.22 -10.18
CA PRO A 84 5.79 -0.93 -8.91
C PRO A 84 5.04 -2.28 -8.95
N GLU A 85 5.64 -3.29 -8.33
CA GLU A 85 5.11 -4.66 -8.30
C GLU A 85 4.91 -5.13 -6.85
N GLU A 86 3.77 -5.74 -6.54
CA GLU A 86 3.57 -6.41 -5.25
C GLU A 86 4.53 -7.61 -5.15
N ILE A 87 5.29 -7.66 -4.05
CA ILE A 87 6.20 -8.79 -3.75
C ILE A 87 5.83 -9.51 -2.45
N GLY A 88 4.79 -9.05 -1.76
CA GLY A 88 4.16 -9.75 -0.65
C GLY A 88 3.17 -8.88 0.11
N SER A 89 2.30 -9.54 0.86
CA SER A 89 1.30 -8.93 1.71
C SER A 89 1.26 -9.58 3.09
N PHE A 90 0.66 -8.89 4.05
CA PHE A 90 0.47 -9.38 5.41
C PHE A 90 -0.86 -8.89 6.00
N ASP A 91 -1.53 -9.79 6.68
CA ASP A 91 -2.76 -9.52 7.43
C ASP A 91 -2.76 -10.40 8.69
N ARG A 92 -3.30 -9.88 9.79
CA ARG A 92 -3.53 -10.64 11.03
C ARG A 92 -4.92 -11.26 11.11
N GLY A 93 -5.75 -11.00 10.11
CA GLY A 93 -7.14 -11.41 10.09
C GLY A 93 -8.01 -10.52 10.97
N PRO A 94 -9.29 -10.89 11.13
CA PRO A 94 -10.26 -10.05 11.83
C PRO A 94 -9.87 -9.90 13.30
N TRP A 95 -9.98 -8.67 13.82
CA TRP A 95 -9.85 -8.38 15.24
C TRP A 95 -10.87 -9.17 16.08
N ASP A 96 -12.13 -9.15 15.64
CA ASP A 96 -13.23 -9.91 16.22
C ASP A 96 -13.91 -10.68 15.08
N PRO A 97 -13.91 -12.03 15.11
CA PRO A 97 -14.50 -12.83 14.03
C PRO A 97 -16.03 -12.68 13.93
N ASP A 98 -16.68 -12.16 14.98
CA ASP A 98 -18.14 -12.02 15.05
C ASP A 98 -18.62 -10.58 14.80
N GLN A 99 -17.71 -9.60 14.68
CA GLN A 99 -18.06 -8.18 14.51
C GLN A 99 -17.17 -7.46 13.49
N LEU A 100 -17.81 -6.80 12.53
CA LEU A 100 -17.15 -5.84 11.64
C LEU A 100 -16.78 -4.59 12.43
N SER A 101 -15.50 -4.30 12.51
CA SER A 101 -14.93 -3.12 13.17
C SER A 101 -13.67 -2.71 12.44
N MET A 102 -13.42 -1.40 12.36
CA MET A 102 -12.19 -0.89 11.78
C MET A 102 -10.97 -1.48 12.50
N ALA A 103 -10.15 -2.22 11.76
CA ALA A 103 -8.97 -2.95 12.22
C ALA A 103 -7.94 -3.06 11.08
N GLY A 104 -6.81 -3.70 11.33
CA GLY A 104 -5.76 -3.92 10.34
C GLY A 104 -4.69 -2.82 10.33
N SER A 105 -3.77 -2.92 9.37
CA SER A 105 -2.62 -2.03 9.27
C SER A 105 -3.04 -0.58 9.01
N TRP A 106 -2.62 0.33 9.90
CA TRP A 106 -2.82 1.78 9.81
C TRP A 106 -1.63 2.52 9.21
N SER A 107 -0.41 2.03 9.48
CA SER A 107 0.83 2.59 8.96
C SER A 107 1.92 1.54 8.90
N ALA A 108 2.79 1.60 7.88
CA ALA A 108 3.87 0.65 7.68
C ALA A 108 5.21 1.34 7.36
N TYR A 109 6.28 0.90 8.04
CA TYR A 109 7.64 1.42 7.84
C TYR A 109 8.65 0.28 7.70
N TYR A 110 9.53 0.37 6.71
CA TYR A 110 10.67 -0.53 6.61
C TYR A 110 11.88 0.00 7.40
N TYR A 111 12.54 -0.87 8.13
CA TYR A 111 13.85 -0.59 8.71
C TYR A 111 14.66 -1.87 8.88
N ASN A 112 15.84 -1.92 8.26
CA ASN A 112 16.84 -2.98 8.44
C ASN A 112 16.26 -4.42 8.32
N GLY A 113 15.60 -4.72 7.19
CA GLY A 113 15.00 -6.03 6.92
C GLY A 113 13.71 -6.32 7.67
N HIS A 114 13.13 -5.33 8.35
CA HIS A 114 11.88 -5.48 9.08
C HIS A 114 10.85 -4.46 8.61
N VAL A 115 9.58 -4.83 8.66
CA VAL A 115 8.44 -3.92 8.54
C VAL A 115 7.83 -3.73 9.92
N TYR A 116 7.72 -2.48 10.33
CA TYR A 116 7.05 -2.04 11.55
C TYR A 116 5.68 -1.54 11.14
N SER A 117 4.65 -2.34 11.40
CA SER A 117 3.26 -2.01 11.07
C SER A 117 2.48 -1.71 12.34
N SER A 118 1.86 -0.54 12.41
CA SER A 118 0.91 -0.21 13.47
C SER A 118 -0.49 -0.63 13.03
N ASP A 119 -1.08 -1.61 13.70
CA ASP A 119 -2.48 -2.01 13.56
C ASP A 119 -3.38 -1.19 14.47
N ILE A 120 -4.57 -0.84 13.97
CA ILE A 120 -5.57 -0.02 14.67
C ILE A 120 -5.98 -0.61 16.03
N GLN A 121 -6.09 -1.94 16.13
CA GLN A 121 -6.59 -2.66 17.30
C GLN A 121 -5.53 -3.55 17.93
N HIS A 122 -4.71 -4.21 17.12
CA HIS A 122 -3.73 -5.19 17.59
C HIS A 122 -2.41 -4.57 18.08
N GLY A 123 -2.17 -3.28 17.86
CA GLY A 123 -0.95 -2.59 18.28
C GLY A 123 0.18 -2.71 17.25
N LEU A 124 1.43 -2.94 17.70
CA LEU A 124 2.60 -2.93 16.81
C LEU A 124 3.01 -4.35 16.39
N ASP A 125 3.13 -4.55 15.07
CA ASP A 125 3.78 -5.70 14.45
C ASP A 125 5.18 -5.36 13.96
N VAL A 126 6.10 -6.29 14.19
CA VAL A 126 7.46 -6.26 13.64
C VAL A 126 7.65 -7.51 12.80
N LEU A 127 7.47 -7.34 11.49
CA LEU A 127 7.53 -8.40 10.51
C LEU A 127 8.96 -8.47 9.97
N ARG A 128 9.55 -9.67 9.97
CA ARG A 128 10.87 -9.88 9.38
C ARG A 128 10.71 -10.27 7.91
N LEU A 129 11.31 -9.50 7.02
CA LEU A 129 11.36 -9.85 5.61
C LEU A 129 12.47 -10.88 5.39
N THR A 130 12.15 -11.93 4.64
CA THR A 130 13.08 -13.04 4.38
C THR A 130 13.47 -13.16 2.92
N ASP A 131 12.86 -12.36 2.06
CA ASP A 131 13.18 -12.30 0.64
C ASP A 131 14.45 -11.47 0.44
N GLU A 132 15.45 -12.01 -0.26
CA GLU A 132 16.72 -11.34 -0.55
C GLU A 132 16.53 -9.98 -1.23
N ARG A 133 15.47 -9.81 -2.05
CA ARG A 133 15.10 -8.54 -2.68
C ARG A 133 14.90 -7.41 -1.67
N THR A 134 14.49 -7.76 -0.45
CA THR A 134 14.13 -6.81 0.61
C THR A 134 15.26 -6.55 1.62
N LEU A 135 16.40 -7.23 1.50
CA LEU A 135 17.54 -7.12 2.42
C LEU A 135 18.59 -6.08 1.96
N GLY A 136 18.51 -5.63 0.71
CA GLY A 136 19.48 -4.72 0.08
C GLY A 136 20.80 -5.40 -0.28
N PRO A 137 21.75 -4.70 -0.94
CA PRO A 137 22.98 -5.32 -1.41
C PRO A 137 23.90 -5.71 -0.23
N GLY A 138 24.04 -7.01 0.05
CA GLY A 138 25.13 -7.57 0.87
C GLY A 138 24.75 -8.34 2.15
N HIS A 139 23.69 -9.14 2.16
CA HIS A 139 23.53 -10.20 3.17
C HIS A 139 23.79 -11.58 2.57
#